data_AF-O27800-F1
#
_entry.id   AF-O27800-F1
#
_cell.length_a   1.000
_cell.length_b   1.000
_cell.length_c   1.000
_cell.angle_alpha   90.00
_cell.angle_beta   90.00
_cell.angle_gamma   90.00
#
_symmetry.space_group_name_H-M   'P 1'
#
loop_
_entity.id
_entity.type
_entity.pdbx_description
1 polymer ?
#
loop_
_entity_poly.entity_id
_entity_poly.type
_entity_poly.pdbx_seq_one_letter_code
_entity_poly.pdbx_strand_id
1 'polypeptide(L)'
;MTISVLGVLLIIGTILVFAYIGVDTISDAISGSVNRGEEYDELAKLQSDYSSLKVQYDSVKKEVYQRNNDNLTKTYLNAEIELVKARSAIDDVKSALETSKPKSEVDERIKTARYQLQVASQALSDVRALM
;
A
#
# COMPACT_ATOMS: atom_id res chain seq x y z
N MET A 1 -28.96 17.72 4.52
CA MET A 1 -27.62 17.14 4.70
C MET A 1 -27.02 16.90 3.34
N THR A 2 -26.12 17.78 2.90
CA THR A 2 -25.49 17.68 1.57
C THR A 2 -24.42 16.61 1.61
N ILE A 3 -24.74 15.42 1.10
CA ILE A 3 -23.74 14.41 0.78
C ILE A 3 -22.75 15.07 -0.20
N SER A 4 -21.48 15.12 0.18
CA SER A 4 -20.43 15.76 -0.62
C SER A 4 -20.25 14.98 -1.93
N VAL A 5 -20.61 15.60 -3.04
CA VAL A 5 -20.50 15.02 -4.40
C VAL A 5 -19.06 14.59 -4.69
N LEU A 6 -18.07 15.28 -4.11
CA LEU A 6 -16.64 14.95 -4.22
C LEU A 6 -16.29 13.63 -3.51
N GLY A 7 -16.89 13.37 -2.34
CA GLY A 7 -16.68 12.12 -1.59
C GLY A 7 -17.31 10.91 -2.28
N VAL A 8 -18.48 11.09 -2.91
CA VAL A 8 -19.14 10.04 -3.70
C VAL A 8 -18.36 9.73 -4.98
N LEU A 9 -17.81 10.74 -5.65
CA LEU A 9 -16.93 10.55 -6.82
C LEU A 9 -15.65 9.80 -6.46
N LEU A 10 -15.06 10.06 -5.28
CA LEU A 10 -13.88 9.33 -4.80
C LEU A 10 -14.16 7.84 -4.56
N ILE A 11 -15.33 7.52 -4.00
CA ILE A 11 -15.76 6.13 -3.77
C ILE A 11 -16.02 5.40 -5.10
N ILE A 12 -16.70 6.04 -6.04
CA ILE A 12 -16.96 5.45 -7.37
C ILE A 12 -15.65 5.29 -8.16
N GLY A 13 -14.73 6.25 -8.05
CA GLY A 13 -13.41 6.18 -8.67
C GLY A 13 -12.57 5.02 -8.14
N THR A 14 -12.59 4.79 -6.83
CA THR A 14 -11.91 3.62 -6.24
C THR A 14 -12.50 2.31 -6.76
N ILE A 15 -13.84 2.17 -6.78
CA ILE A 15 -14.54 0.98 -7.33
C ILE A 15 -14.16 0.71 -8.80
N LEU A 16 -14.06 1.75 -9.63
CA LEU A 16 -13.69 1.61 -11.05
C LEU A 16 -12.22 1.24 -11.26
N VAL A 17 -11.32 1.73 -10.40
CA VAL A 17 -9.91 1.34 -10.40
C VAL A 17 -9.76 -0.11 -9.94
N PHE A 18 -10.53 -0.56 -8.93
CA PHE A 18 -10.60 -1.98 -8.55
C PHE A 18 -11.04 -2.87 -9.72
N ALA A 19 -12.00 -2.43 -10.55
CA ALA A 19 -12.45 -3.16 -11.72
C ALA A 19 -11.41 -3.21 -12.87
N TYR A 20 -10.64 -2.14 -13.06
CA TYR A 20 -9.65 -2.05 -14.16
C TYR A 20 -8.33 -2.77 -13.87
N ILE A 21 -7.94 -2.89 -12.60
CA ILE A 21 -6.68 -3.56 -12.18
C ILE A 21 -6.84 -5.09 -12.11
N GLY A 22 -8.06 -5.62 -12.24
CA GLY A 22 -8.30 -7.06 -12.23
C GLY A 22 -8.59 -7.57 -10.83
N VAL A 23 -9.88 -7.75 -10.55
CA VAL A 23 -10.41 -8.44 -9.37
C VAL A 23 -10.17 -9.96 -9.45
N ASP A 24 -9.53 -10.46 -10.52
CA ASP A 24 -9.29 -11.89 -10.75
C ASP A 24 -8.46 -12.56 -9.63
N THR A 25 -7.62 -11.80 -8.91
CA THR A 25 -6.79 -12.37 -7.83
C THR A 25 -7.53 -12.55 -6.50
N ILE A 26 -8.80 -12.14 -6.38
CA ILE A 26 -9.53 -12.21 -5.11
C ILE A 26 -10.17 -13.59 -4.86
N SER A 27 -10.32 -14.44 -5.88
CA SER A 27 -11.11 -15.67 -5.75
C SER A 27 -10.32 -16.98 -5.52
N ASP A 28 -9.01 -17.05 -5.78
CA ASP A 28 -8.33 -18.37 -5.86
C ASP A 28 -7.38 -18.73 -4.70
N ALA A 29 -7.19 -17.89 -3.67
CA ALA A 29 -6.28 -18.21 -2.57
C ALA A 29 -6.90 -19.08 -1.44
N ILE A 30 -7.98 -19.83 -1.74
CA ILE A 30 -8.57 -20.83 -0.82
C ILE A 30 -8.36 -22.22 -1.41
N SER A 31 -7.11 -22.64 -1.59
CA SER A 31 -6.80 -24.05 -1.74
C SER A 31 -5.52 -24.35 -0.97
N GLY A 32 -5.70 -25.02 0.16
CA GLY A 32 -4.63 -25.30 1.11
C GLY A 32 -3.45 -26.04 0.50
N SER A 33 -2.26 -25.48 0.67
CA SER A 33 -0.98 -26.16 0.50
C SER A 33 -0.13 -25.88 1.74
N VAL A 34 0.47 -26.94 2.28
CA VAL A 34 1.18 -26.97 3.56
C VAL A 34 2.63 -26.45 3.41
N ASN A 35 2.85 -25.44 2.56
CA ASN A 35 4.18 -25.00 2.17
C ASN A 35 4.40 -23.53 2.52
N ARG A 36 5.23 -23.26 3.55
CA ARG A 36 5.58 -21.88 3.97
C ARG A 36 6.34 -21.07 2.90
N GLY A 37 6.73 -21.70 1.79
CA GLY A 37 7.45 -21.07 0.69
C GLY A 37 6.64 -19.96 0.00
N GLU A 38 5.31 -20.09 -0.04
CA GLU A 38 4.44 -19.09 -0.64
C GLU A 38 4.48 -17.76 0.13
N GLU A 39 4.52 -17.80 1.47
CA GLU A 39 4.58 -16.61 2.33
C GLU A 39 5.92 -15.87 2.22
N TYR A 40 7.02 -16.60 2.02
CA TYR A 40 8.32 -15.98 1.74
C TYR A 40 8.36 -15.30 0.38
N ASP A 41 7.74 -15.91 -0.64
CA ASP A 41 7.58 -15.30 -1.96
C ASP A 41 6.70 -14.05 -1.90
N GLU A 42 5.61 -14.09 -1.12
CA GLU A 42 4.75 -12.93 -0.89
C GLU A 42 5.50 -11.80 -0.15
N LEU A 43 6.31 -12.13 0.85
CA LEU A 43 7.17 -11.15 1.52
C LEU A 43 8.18 -10.52 0.55
N ALA A 44 8.79 -11.31 -0.34
CA ALA A 44 9.73 -10.80 -1.34
C ALA A 44 9.04 -9.84 -2.32
N LYS A 45 7.82 -10.16 -2.77
CA LYS A 45 6.99 -9.27 -3.59
C LYS A 45 6.68 -7.96 -2.85
N LEU A 46 6.19 -8.04 -1.60
CA LEU A 46 5.92 -6.88 -0.75
C LEU A 46 7.14 -5.96 -0.62
N GLN A 47 8.33 -6.53 -0.41
CA GLN A 47 9.58 -5.76 -0.31
C GLN A 47 9.97 -5.09 -1.64
N SER A 48 9.79 -5.79 -2.75
CA SER A 48 10.02 -5.26 -4.09
C SER A 48 9.08 -4.09 -4.40
N ASP A 49 7.79 -4.27 -4.15
CA ASP A 49 6.76 -3.25 -4.35
C ASP A 49 7.01 -2.01 -3.48
N TYR A 50 7.36 -2.23 -2.20
CA TYR A 50 7.81 -1.16 -1.30
C TYR A 50 9.01 -0.39 -1.86
N SER A 51 10.02 -1.11 -2.35
CA SER A 51 11.24 -0.49 -2.88
C SER A 51 10.93 0.38 -4.10
N SER A 52 10.13 -0.15 -5.03
CA SER A 52 9.65 0.59 -6.21
C SER A 52 8.85 1.83 -5.81
N LEU A 53 7.92 1.69 -4.85
CA LEU A 53 7.12 2.80 -4.35
C LEU A 53 7.99 3.85 -3.66
N LYS A 54 8.98 3.43 -2.84
CA LYS A 54 9.91 4.35 -2.19
C LYS A 54 10.71 5.19 -3.18
N VAL A 55 11.18 4.60 -4.29
CA VAL A 55 11.85 5.35 -5.35
C VAL A 55 10.93 6.44 -5.93
N GLN A 56 9.64 6.12 -6.11
CA GLN A 56 8.66 7.10 -6.57
C GLN A 56 8.44 8.23 -5.56
N TYR A 57 8.38 7.91 -4.26
CA TYR A 57 8.32 8.92 -3.18
C TYR A 57 9.53 9.84 -3.20
N ASP A 58 10.75 9.28 -3.28
CA ASP A 58 11.99 10.06 -3.29
C ASP A 58 12.05 11.00 -4.51
N SER A 59 11.51 10.57 -5.66
CA SER A 59 11.36 11.44 -6.86
C SER A 59 10.37 12.58 -6.61
N VAL A 60 9.16 12.27 -6.13
CA VAL A 60 8.10 13.26 -5.87
C VAL A 60 8.53 14.25 -4.80
N LYS A 61 9.29 13.81 -3.80
CA LYS A 61 9.87 14.68 -2.76
C LYS A 61 10.57 15.89 -3.37
N LYS A 62 11.46 15.64 -4.34
CA LYS A 62 12.23 16.70 -4.99
C LYS A 62 11.32 17.71 -5.68
N GLU A 63 10.29 17.25 -6.38
CA GLU A 63 9.32 18.10 -7.07
C GLU A 63 8.47 18.92 -6.09
N VAL A 64 8.00 18.31 -5.00
CA VAL A 64 7.21 18.97 -3.96
C VAL A 64 7.99 20.12 -3.31
N TYR A 65 9.24 19.88 -2.90
CA TYR A 65 10.07 20.92 -2.28
C TYR A 65 10.48 22.02 -3.26
N GLN A 66 10.57 21.73 -4.56
CA GLN A 66 10.82 22.75 -5.59
C GLN A 66 9.64 23.71 -5.79
N ARG A 67 8.40 23.24 -5.59
CA ARG A 67 7.19 24.06 -5.77
C ARG A 67 6.93 25.05 -4.62
N ASN A 68 7.65 24.92 -3.50
CA ASN A 68 7.57 25.80 -2.33
C ASN A 68 6.12 26.05 -1.85
N ASN A 69 5.29 24.99 -1.85
CA ASN A 69 3.90 25.02 -1.45
C ASN A 69 3.71 24.25 -0.13
N ASP A 70 3.32 24.96 0.93
CA ASP A 70 3.16 24.40 2.28
C ASP A 70 2.09 23.30 2.34
N ASN A 71 0.99 23.46 1.61
CA ASN A 71 -0.09 22.47 1.60
C ASN A 71 0.38 21.18 0.91
N LEU A 72 1.07 21.30 -0.22
CA LEU A 72 1.63 20.16 -0.95
C LEU A 72 2.70 19.44 -0.11
N THR A 73 3.55 20.19 0.58
CA THR A 73 4.57 19.64 1.49
C THR A 73 3.95 18.88 2.65
N LYS A 74 2.88 19.41 3.26
CA LYS A 74 2.14 18.71 4.33
C LYS A 74 1.50 17.42 3.84
N THR A 75 0.84 17.45 2.68
CA THR A 75 0.25 16.24 2.10
C THR A 75 1.31 15.19 1.79
N TYR A 76 2.46 15.60 1.26
CA TYR A 76 3.58 14.70 1.02
C TYR A 76 4.13 14.10 2.33
N LEU A 77 4.30 14.89 3.40
CA LEU A 77 4.72 14.37 4.70
C LEU A 77 3.74 13.34 5.26
N ASN A 78 2.43 13.57 5.13
CA ASN A 78 1.41 12.60 5.52
C ASN A 78 1.51 11.32 4.69
N ALA A 79 1.74 11.44 3.37
CA ALA A 79 1.97 10.28 2.52
C ALA A 79 3.25 9.51 2.93
N GLU A 80 4.32 10.20 3.34
CA GLU A 80 5.57 9.58 3.80
C GLU A 80 5.34 8.79 5.11
N ILE A 81 4.45 9.25 5.99
CA ILE A 81 4.02 8.50 7.18
C ILE A 81 3.34 7.18 6.78
N GLU A 82 2.47 7.19 5.78
CA GLU A 82 1.81 5.96 5.30
C GLU A 82 2.82 4.98 4.68
N LEU A 83 3.83 5.48 3.96
CA LEU A 83 4.93 4.65 3.45
C LEU A 83 5.72 3.98 4.59
N VAL A 84 6.00 4.71 5.68
CA VAL A 84 6.68 4.16 6.86
C VAL A 84 5.81 3.10 7.55
N LYS A 85 4.49 3.31 7.65
CA LYS A 85 3.56 2.28 8.18
C LYS A 85 3.55 1.03 7.32
N ALA A 86 3.55 1.18 5.99
CA ALA A 86 3.67 0.07 5.07
C ALA A 86 4.97 -0.71 5.31
N ARG A 87 6.09 -0.01 5.51
CA ARG A 87 7.35 -0.67 5.86
C ARG A 87 7.26 -1.47 7.16
N SER A 88 6.70 -0.86 8.20
CA SER A 88 6.53 -1.52 9.50
C SER A 88 5.72 -2.81 9.36
N ALA A 89 4.63 -2.78 8.61
CA ALA A 89 3.79 -3.96 8.40
C ALA A 89 4.52 -5.08 7.62
N ILE A 90 5.37 -4.72 6.65
CA ILE A 90 6.22 -5.69 5.94
C ILE A 90 7.26 -6.31 6.89
N ASP A 91 7.87 -5.50 7.76
CA ASP A 91 8.82 -5.99 8.75
C ASP A 91 8.12 -6.89 9.79
N ASP A 92 6.85 -6.64 10.12
CA ASP A 92 6.03 -7.51 10.97
C ASP A 92 5.75 -8.88 10.34
N VAL A 93 5.55 -8.94 9.03
CA VAL A 93 5.44 -10.21 8.27
C VAL A 93 6.74 -10.99 8.36
N LYS A 94 7.86 -10.32 8.08
CA LYS A 94 9.20 -10.92 8.17
C LYS A 94 9.45 -11.49 9.56
N SER A 95 9.16 -10.71 10.60
CA SER A 95 9.30 -11.15 11.99
C SER A 95 8.42 -12.36 12.31
N ALA A 96 7.17 -12.40 11.83
CA ALA A 96 6.28 -13.53 12.04
C ALA A 96 6.76 -14.81 11.34
N LEU A 97 7.33 -14.68 10.14
CA LEU A 97 7.96 -15.78 9.40
C LEU A 97 9.19 -16.31 10.15
N GLU A 98 10.11 -15.42 10.57
CA GLU A 98 11.33 -15.78 11.29
C GLU A 98 11.04 -16.40 12.66
N THR A 99 10.03 -15.92 13.37
CA THR A 99 9.59 -16.47 14.67
C THR A 99 8.66 -17.68 14.54
N SER A 100 8.53 -18.22 13.32
CA SER A 100 7.76 -19.43 13.02
C SER A 100 6.29 -19.37 13.48
N LYS A 101 5.68 -18.18 13.48
CA LYS A 101 4.26 -17.98 13.81
C LYS A 101 3.34 -18.88 12.99
N PRO A 102 2.12 -19.15 13.48
CA PRO A 102 1.12 -19.91 12.73
C PRO A 102 0.87 -19.29 11.35
N LYS A 103 0.71 -20.13 10.32
CA LYS A 103 0.44 -19.68 8.94
C LYS A 103 -0.71 -18.66 8.87
N SER A 104 -1.80 -18.91 9.59
CA SER A 104 -2.94 -17.98 9.64
C SER A 104 -2.58 -16.58 10.14
N GLU A 105 -1.67 -16.47 11.12
CA GLU A 105 -1.20 -15.18 11.65
C GLU A 105 -0.27 -14.48 10.65
N VAL A 106 0.58 -15.25 9.97
CA VAL A 106 1.45 -14.74 8.91
C VAL A 106 0.61 -14.22 7.74
N ASP A 107 -0.37 -14.99 7.28
CA ASP A 107 -1.27 -14.62 6.18
C ASP A 107 -2.05 -13.32 6.51
N GLU A 108 -2.50 -13.15 7.75
CA GLU A 108 -3.16 -11.91 8.22
C GLU A 108 -2.22 -10.70 8.20
N ARG A 109 -0.98 -10.88 8.67
CA ARG A 109 0.05 -9.82 8.61
C ARG A 109 0.40 -9.48 7.16
N ILE A 110 0.47 -10.46 6.26
CA ILE A 110 0.72 -10.23 4.85
C ILE A 110 -0.42 -9.42 4.22
N LYS A 111 -1.68 -9.77 4.52
CA LYS A 111 -2.84 -8.97 4.09
C LYS A 111 -2.76 -7.53 4.60
N THR A 112 -2.35 -7.35 5.86
CA THR A 112 -2.17 -6.02 6.46
C THR A 112 -1.06 -5.24 5.77
N ALA A 113 0.09 -5.87 5.49
CA ALA A 113 1.20 -5.24 4.78
C ALA A 113 0.81 -4.82 3.35
N ARG A 114 0.08 -5.67 2.62
CA ARG A 114 -0.48 -5.34 1.29
C ARG A 114 -1.39 -4.12 1.36
N TYR A 115 -2.33 -4.11 2.32
CA TYR A 115 -3.23 -2.99 2.51
C TYR A 115 -2.48 -1.69 2.79
N GLN A 116 -1.49 -1.70 3.70
CA GLN A 116 -0.72 -0.51 4.03
C GLN A 116 0.11 0.00 2.84
N LEU A 117 0.71 -0.89 2.04
CA LEU A 117 1.38 -0.50 0.80
C LEU A 117 0.43 0.17 -0.19
N GLN A 118 -0.79 -0.34 -0.30
CA GLN A 118 -1.80 0.26 -1.17
C GLN A 118 -2.22 1.65 -0.68
N VAL A 119 -2.40 1.83 0.63
CA VAL A 119 -2.67 3.14 1.24
C VAL A 119 -1.53 4.12 0.96
N ALA A 120 -0.28 3.71 1.12
CA ALA A 120 0.88 4.53 0.79
C ALA A 120 0.92 4.89 -0.71
N SER A 121 0.67 3.91 -1.59
CA SER A 121 0.61 4.16 -3.03
C SER A 121 -0.48 5.16 -3.40
N GLN A 122 -1.65 5.07 -2.77
CA GLN A 122 -2.74 6.02 -2.98
C GLN A 122 -2.37 7.41 -2.47
N ALA A 123 -1.79 7.52 -1.27
CA ALA A 123 -1.38 8.80 -0.70
C ALA A 123 -0.36 9.51 -1.60
N LEU A 124 0.57 8.78 -2.23
CA LEU A 124 1.48 9.35 -3.22
C LEU A 124 0.75 9.82 -4.49
N SER A 125 -0.25 9.07 -4.95
CA SER A 125 -1.09 9.47 -6.08
C SER A 125 -1.85 10.77 -5.78
N ASP A 126 -2.36 10.93 -4.56
CA ASP A 126 -3.06 12.13 -4.13
C ASP A 126 -2.12 13.34 -4.09
N VAL A 127 -0.87 13.16 -3.63
CA VAL A 127 0.17 14.20 -3.72
C VAL A 127 0.39 14.61 -5.17
N ARG A 128 0.53 13.64 -6.09
CA ARG A 128 0.73 13.91 -7.51
C ARG A 128 -0.44 14.66 -8.15
N ALA A 129 -1.67 14.38 -7.73
CA ALA A 129 -2.85 15.09 -8.21
C ALA A 129 -2.90 16.57 -7.77
N LEU A 130 -2.18 16.93 -6.71
CA LEU A 130 -2.06 18.31 -6.20
C LEU A 130 -0.87 19.08 -6.76
N MET A 131 0.01 18.42 -7.53
CA MET A 131 1.16 19.04 -8.19
C MET A 131 0.76 19.69 -9.50
#